data_AF-A0A7W7QBK5-F1
#
_entry.id   AF-A0A7W7QBK5-F1
#
_cell.length_a   1.000
_cell.length_b   1.000
_cell.length_c   1.000
_cell.angle_alpha   90.00
_cell.angle_beta   90.00
_cell.angle_gamma   90.00
#
_symmetry.space_group_name_H-M   'P 1'
#
loop_
_entity.id
_entity.type
_entity.pdbx_description
1 polymer ?
#
loop_
_entity_poly.entity_id
_entity_poly.type
_entity_poly.pdbx_seq_one_letter_code
_entity_poly.pdbx_strand_id
1 'polypeptide(L)'
;MGEKVIRQADDAVQTHWRQIIDYAKRNQLIPYGKRIEKTRNGWGELRIRLLSGRHPNSRHDAAEARVPMPTELRDLHPVVKAIQHDSGRLRMGGSLRQRSLLYLHGLTQEAVRRGYAVQEQPIADQHRGRITTYGRPGAKDYSRREGELNIVVDGFSYRITIDQQHPEADDDDRYGRLYVWARGPGHPYYGCRIHWRDGKRASIDDSIGSVLQEIEMWAAAARREKADQQARWQAAMDEAERLATHDRLVAELEQQVKNWRLIQDLRQYCDALEARIEDADDEEPVDEARGWLAWAREHAEIMDPLFQLPVTPTPKLRPEELEPYLDGWSPRGPEVFVPRWRS
;
A
#
# COMPACT_ATOMS: atom_id res chain seq x y z
N MET A 1 -13.02 -19.99 -0.10
CA MET A 1 -11.97 -20.01 0.95
C MET A 1 -12.65 -20.36 2.26
N GLY A 2 -12.14 -21.33 3.02
CA GLY A 2 -12.72 -21.72 4.32
C GLY A 2 -11.90 -21.11 5.46
N GLU A 3 -12.56 -20.35 6.34
CA GLU A 3 -11.97 -19.80 7.57
C GLU A 3 -12.82 -20.22 8.76
N LYS A 4 -12.16 -20.68 9.84
CA LYS A 4 -12.76 -20.94 11.14
C LYS A 4 -12.08 -20.07 12.18
N VAL A 5 -12.86 -19.27 12.91
CA VAL A 5 -12.38 -18.38 13.96
C VAL A 5 -12.89 -18.86 15.31
N ILE A 6 -12.01 -18.89 16.31
CA ILE A 6 -12.29 -19.34 17.67
C ILE A 6 -11.82 -18.25 18.63
N ARG A 7 -12.77 -17.47 19.16
CA ARG A 7 -12.51 -16.21 19.88
C ARG A 7 -11.96 -16.39 21.30
N GLN A 8 -12.13 -17.58 21.90
CA GLN A 8 -11.60 -17.93 23.22
C GLN A 8 -10.95 -19.32 23.12
N ALA A 9 -9.71 -19.36 22.67
CA ALA A 9 -8.96 -20.60 22.59
C ALA A 9 -8.04 -20.73 23.82
N ASP A 10 -8.56 -21.32 24.89
CA ASP A 10 -7.74 -21.78 26.00
C ASP A 10 -6.77 -22.89 25.54
N ASP A 11 -5.84 -23.29 26.41
CA ASP A 11 -4.79 -24.25 26.04
C ASP A 11 -5.34 -25.65 25.69
N ALA A 12 -6.50 -26.03 26.26
CA ALA A 12 -7.18 -27.29 25.98
C ALA A 12 -7.79 -27.28 24.56
N VAL A 13 -8.53 -26.22 24.22
CA VAL A 13 -9.09 -25.99 22.88
C VAL A 13 -7.97 -25.91 21.85
N GLN A 14 -6.86 -25.24 22.15
CA GLN A 14 -5.71 -25.18 21.25
C GLN A 14 -5.07 -26.54 21.00
N THR A 15 -4.94 -27.36 22.04
CA THR A 15 -4.37 -28.71 21.95
C THR A 15 -5.27 -29.61 21.12
N HIS A 16 -6.58 -29.53 21.33
CA HIS A 16 -7.58 -30.27 20.56
C HIS A 16 -7.52 -29.92 19.07
N TRP A 17 -7.55 -28.63 18.72
CA TRP A 17 -7.44 -28.21 17.31
C TRP A 17 -6.08 -28.55 16.70
N ARG A 18 -4.99 -28.53 17.47
CA ARG A 18 -3.69 -29.01 17.00
C ARG A 18 -3.76 -30.50 16.64
N GLN A 19 -4.36 -31.33 17.49
CA GLN A 19 -4.52 -32.76 17.23
C GLN A 19 -5.36 -33.03 15.98
N ILE A 20 -6.47 -32.30 15.79
CA ILE A 20 -7.30 -32.40 14.58
C ILE A 20 -6.49 -32.05 13.32
N ILE A 21 -5.76 -30.93 13.34
CA ILE A 21 -4.95 -30.50 12.20
C ILE A 21 -3.83 -31.51 11.91
N ASP A 22 -3.16 -32.01 12.94
CA ASP A 22 -2.09 -33.02 12.79
C ASP A 22 -2.65 -34.34 12.26
N TYR A 23 -3.84 -34.75 12.73
CA TYR A 23 -4.55 -35.92 12.21
C TYR A 23 -4.91 -35.74 10.73
N ALA A 24 -5.47 -34.58 10.35
CA ALA A 24 -5.81 -34.28 8.96
C ALA A 24 -4.57 -34.28 8.05
N LYS A 25 -3.44 -33.72 8.52
CA LYS A 25 -2.16 -33.73 7.81
C LYS A 25 -1.60 -35.15 7.65
N ARG A 26 -1.60 -35.95 8.72
CA ARG A 26 -1.06 -37.32 8.70
C ARG A 26 -1.87 -38.26 7.80
N ASN A 27 -3.18 -38.10 7.77
CA ASN A 27 -4.09 -38.94 6.98
C ASN A 27 -4.40 -38.36 5.59
N GLN A 28 -3.65 -37.33 5.14
CA GLN A 28 -3.79 -36.73 3.81
C GLN A 28 -5.22 -36.25 3.49
N LEU A 29 -5.96 -35.81 4.52
CA LEU A 29 -7.35 -35.33 4.39
C LEU A 29 -7.44 -33.88 3.89
N ILE A 30 -6.29 -33.24 3.60
CA ILE A 30 -6.23 -31.90 3.04
C ILE A 30 -6.40 -32.02 1.51
N PRO A 31 -7.36 -31.32 0.89
CA PRO A 31 -7.56 -31.38 -0.56
C PRO A 31 -6.27 -31.06 -1.33
N TYR A 32 -6.09 -31.71 -2.48
CA TYR A 32 -4.93 -31.47 -3.32
C TYR A 32 -4.76 -29.99 -3.67
N GLY A 33 -3.53 -29.49 -3.60
CA GLY A 33 -3.23 -28.08 -3.83
C GLY A 33 -3.77 -27.12 -2.77
N LYS A 34 -4.22 -27.62 -1.60
CA LYS A 34 -4.62 -26.80 -0.45
C LYS A 34 -3.69 -27.04 0.75
N ARG A 35 -3.69 -26.09 1.68
CA ARG A 35 -3.00 -26.17 2.97
C ARG A 35 -3.84 -25.61 4.10
N ILE A 36 -3.64 -26.13 5.30
CA ILE A 36 -4.24 -25.60 6.53
C ILE A 36 -3.21 -24.74 7.26
N GLU A 37 -3.58 -23.50 7.56
CA GLU A 37 -2.80 -22.58 8.41
C GLU A 37 -3.54 -22.25 9.70
N LYS A 38 -2.78 -22.19 10.79
CA LYS A 38 -3.26 -21.87 12.13
C LYS A 38 -2.53 -20.62 12.60
N THR A 39 -3.27 -19.60 13.00
CA THR A 39 -2.70 -18.38 13.60
C THR A 39 -3.42 -17.98 14.86
N ARG A 40 -2.69 -17.31 15.76
CA ARG A 40 -3.21 -16.74 17.00
C ARG A 40 -2.93 -15.25 16.98
N ASN A 41 -3.92 -14.42 17.28
CA ASN A 41 -3.67 -12.99 17.48
C ASN A 41 -3.28 -12.71 18.94
N GLY A 42 -2.83 -11.48 19.23
CA GLY A 42 -2.45 -11.06 20.59
C GLY A 42 -3.57 -11.15 21.63
N TRP A 43 -4.83 -11.30 21.19
CA TRP A 43 -6.03 -11.40 22.02
C TRP A 43 -6.45 -12.85 22.31
N GLY A 44 -5.66 -13.84 21.88
CA GLY A 44 -5.95 -15.25 22.14
C GLY A 44 -6.93 -15.93 21.19
N GLU A 45 -7.38 -15.23 20.14
CA GLU A 45 -8.24 -15.80 19.10
C GLU A 45 -7.42 -16.73 18.19
N LEU A 46 -7.91 -17.95 18.01
CA LEU A 46 -7.35 -18.97 17.12
C LEU A 46 -8.09 -18.94 15.77
N ARG A 47 -7.37 -18.64 14.69
CA ARG A 47 -7.86 -18.71 13.31
C ARG A 47 -7.27 -19.90 12.58
N ILE A 48 -8.12 -20.68 11.92
CA ILE A 48 -7.75 -21.81 11.08
C ILE A 48 -8.26 -21.54 9.66
N ARG A 49 -7.36 -21.57 8.67
CA ARG A 49 -7.68 -21.26 7.28
C ARG A 49 -7.28 -22.38 6.35
N LEU A 50 -8.12 -22.66 5.36
CA LEU A 50 -7.78 -23.49 4.22
C LEU A 50 -7.38 -22.59 3.04
N LEU A 51 -6.08 -22.53 2.77
CA LEU A 51 -5.48 -21.71 1.71
C LEU A 51 -5.14 -22.58 0.50
N SER A 52 -5.04 -21.96 -0.67
CA SER A 52 -4.48 -22.59 -1.86
C SER A 52 -2.94 -22.61 -1.77
N GLY A 53 -2.33 -23.66 -2.31
CA GLY A 53 -0.89 -23.82 -2.43
C GLY A 53 -0.25 -24.71 -1.36
N ARG A 54 1.04 -25.00 -1.55
CA ARG A 54 1.86 -25.81 -0.64
C ARG A 54 2.15 -25.03 0.64
N HIS A 55 2.30 -25.71 1.79
CA HIS A 55 2.65 -25.01 3.03
C HIS A 55 4.01 -24.30 2.87
N PRO A 56 4.18 -23.04 3.30
CA PRO A 56 5.42 -22.29 3.03
C PRO A 56 6.66 -22.95 3.64
N ASN A 57 6.48 -23.68 4.74
CA ASN A 57 7.55 -24.49 5.38
C ASN A 57 7.65 -25.94 4.86
N SER A 58 6.85 -26.34 3.87
CA SER A 58 7.07 -27.62 3.20
C SER A 58 8.41 -27.56 2.46
N ARG A 59 9.13 -28.68 2.39
CA ARG A 59 10.34 -28.79 1.56
C ARG A 59 9.95 -28.34 0.14
N HIS A 60 10.54 -27.24 -0.34
CA HIS A 60 10.54 -26.93 -1.77
C HIS A 60 11.12 -28.15 -2.50
N ASP A 61 10.62 -28.45 -3.69
CA ASP A 61 11.18 -29.56 -4.46
C ASP A 61 12.65 -29.25 -4.71
N ALA A 62 13.51 -30.14 -4.20
CA ALA A 62 14.92 -29.89 -3.93
C ALA A 62 15.80 -29.70 -5.18
N ALA A 63 15.20 -29.52 -6.36
CA ALA A 63 15.87 -29.56 -7.66
C ALA A 63 16.06 -28.19 -8.31
N GLU A 64 15.21 -27.20 -8.04
CA GLU A 64 15.35 -25.88 -8.67
C GLU A 64 16.19 -24.94 -7.80
N ALA A 65 17.50 -25.04 -8.05
CA ALA A 65 18.59 -24.15 -7.64
C ALA A 65 18.81 -24.03 -6.13
N ARG A 66 19.39 -25.08 -5.52
CA ARG A 66 20.24 -24.87 -4.34
C ARG A 66 21.36 -23.93 -4.74
N VAL A 67 21.30 -22.71 -4.21
CA VAL A 67 22.37 -21.72 -4.38
C VAL A 67 23.46 -22.11 -3.39
N PRO A 68 24.65 -22.54 -3.85
CA PRO A 68 25.71 -22.93 -2.94
C PRO A 68 26.16 -21.70 -2.15
N MET A 69 26.32 -21.88 -0.84
CA MET A 69 26.89 -20.84 0.00
C MET A 69 28.37 -20.64 -0.38
N PRO A 70 28.83 -19.39 -0.57
CA PRO A 70 30.25 -19.12 -0.76
C PRO A 70 31.07 -19.63 0.42
N THR A 71 32.27 -20.12 0.13
CA THR A 71 33.23 -20.55 1.16
C THR A 71 34.19 -19.44 1.56
N GLU A 72 34.30 -18.39 0.76
CA GLU A 72 35.24 -17.29 0.93
C GLU A 72 34.58 -15.91 0.71
N LEU A 73 35.16 -14.88 1.33
CA LEU A 73 34.72 -13.49 1.22
C LEU A 73 35.61 -12.72 0.24
N ARG A 74 35.57 -13.10 -1.05
CA ARG A 74 36.26 -12.40 -2.14
C ARG A 74 35.26 -11.58 -2.96
N ASP A 75 35.71 -10.47 -3.53
CA ASP A 75 34.91 -9.62 -4.43
C ASP A 75 33.51 -9.30 -3.88
N LEU A 76 33.49 -8.89 -2.60
CA LEU A 76 32.24 -8.58 -1.90
C LEU A 76 31.47 -7.47 -2.60
N HIS A 77 30.16 -7.65 -2.72
CA HIS A 77 29.25 -6.58 -3.11
C HIS A 77 29.44 -5.37 -2.17
N PRO A 78 29.43 -4.11 -2.67
CA PRO A 78 29.70 -2.92 -1.85
C PRO A 78 28.91 -2.86 -0.53
N VAL A 79 27.62 -3.24 -0.57
CA VAL A 79 26.75 -3.33 0.62
C VAL A 79 27.27 -4.31 1.67
N VAL A 80 27.73 -5.50 1.25
CA VAL A 80 28.27 -6.52 2.17
C VAL A 80 29.63 -6.06 2.70
N LYS A 81 30.44 -5.41 1.87
CA LYS A 81 31.71 -4.79 2.28
C LYS A 81 31.49 -3.72 3.34
N ALA A 82 30.46 -2.87 3.19
CA ALA A 82 30.10 -1.88 4.21
C ALA A 82 29.72 -2.55 5.54
N ILE A 83 28.91 -3.62 5.51
CA ILE A 83 28.56 -4.41 6.72
C ILE A 83 29.81 -5.07 7.33
N GLN A 84 30.76 -5.55 6.50
CA GLN A 84 32.01 -6.13 6.97
C GLN A 84 32.90 -5.11 7.70
N HIS A 85 32.95 -3.87 7.23
CA HIS A 85 33.74 -2.80 7.86
C HIS A 85 33.06 -2.17 9.08
N ASP A 86 31.74 -2.29 9.21
CA ASP A 86 30.98 -1.81 10.37
C ASP A 86 31.11 -2.78 11.56
N SER A 87 32.02 -2.47 12.49
CA SER A 87 32.20 -3.23 13.74
C SER A 87 31.02 -3.12 14.71
N GLY A 88 30.09 -2.18 14.46
CA GLY A 88 28.85 -2.03 15.21
C GLY A 88 27.76 -3.01 14.76
N ARG A 89 27.91 -3.66 13.60
CA ARG A 89 27.00 -4.70 13.09
C ARG A 89 27.52 -6.10 13.30
N LEU A 90 26.61 -7.06 13.30
CA LEU A 90 26.93 -8.49 13.49
C LEU A 90 27.82 -8.72 14.72
N ARG A 91 27.51 -8.07 15.86
CA ARG A 91 28.25 -8.21 17.12
C ARG A 91 27.98 -9.57 17.76
N MET A 92 28.57 -10.61 17.18
CA MET A 92 28.47 -12.01 17.56
C MET A 92 29.86 -12.69 17.52
N GLY A 93 29.95 -13.96 17.93
CA GLY A 93 31.20 -14.72 17.86
C GLY A 93 31.79 -14.75 16.44
N GLY A 94 33.13 -14.77 16.34
CA GLY A 94 33.84 -14.59 15.06
C GLY A 94 33.41 -15.57 13.95
N SER A 95 33.18 -16.84 14.31
CA SER A 95 32.69 -17.88 13.39
C SER A 95 31.28 -17.59 12.87
N LEU A 96 30.35 -17.18 13.75
CA LEU A 96 29.00 -16.78 13.34
C LEU A 96 29.04 -15.53 12.47
N ARG A 97 29.84 -14.53 12.85
CA ARG A 97 30.00 -13.30 12.07
C ARG A 97 30.50 -13.60 10.67
N GLN A 98 31.50 -14.47 10.54
CA GLN A 98 32.01 -14.90 9.24
C GLN A 98 30.92 -15.63 8.43
N ARG A 99 30.19 -16.55 9.04
CA ARG A 99 29.08 -17.27 8.38
C ARG A 99 27.96 -16.34 7.94
N SER A 100 27.61 -15.33 8.76
CA SER A 100 26.64 -14.30 8.38
C SER A 100 27.11 -13.49 7.17
N LEU A 101 28.39 -13.09 7.13
CA LEU A 101 28.94 -12.38 5.98
C LEU A 101 28.95 -13.23 4.71
N LEU A 102 29.30 -14.52 4.81
CA LEU A 102 29.26 -15.45 3.68
C LEU A 102 27.82 -15.65 3.18
N TYR A 103 26.85 -15.72 4.09
CA TYR A 103 25.44 -15.82 3.73
C TYR A 103 24.97 -14.57 2.97
N LEU A 104 25.23 -13.39 3.53
CA LEU A 104 24.88 -12.12 2.87
C LEU A 104 25.60 -11.99 1.52
N HIS A 105 26.87 -12.41 1.43
CA HIS A 105 27.60 -12.42 0.18
C HIS A 105 26.92 -13.31 -0.88
N GLY A 106 26.65 -14.57 -0.56
CA GLY A 106 25.98 -15.50 -1.48
C GLY A 106 24.60 -15.02 -1.90
N LEU A 107 23.85 -14.45 -0.94
CA LEU A 107 22.56 -13.82 -1.20
C LEU A 107 22.68 -12.66 -2.19
N THR A 108 23.64 -11.76 -2.01
CA THR A 108 23.84 -10.63 -2.93
C THR A 108 24.32 -11.06 -4.31
N GLN A 109 25.22 -12.05 -4.41
CA GLN A 109 25.67 -12.59 -5.68
C GLN A 109 24.52 -13.18 -6.47
N GLU A 110 23.70 -14.00 -5.80
CA GLU A 110 22.54 -14.61 -6.43
C GLU A 110 21.47 -13.58 -6.81
N ALA A 111 21.24 -12.58 -5.96
CA ALA A 111 20.32 -11.49 -6.27
C ALA A 111 20.73 -10.73 -7.53
N VAL A 112 22.02 -10.35 -7.63
CA VAL A 112 22.58 -9.69 -8.81
C VAL A 112 22.53 -10.61 -10.04
N ARG A 113 22.80 -11.91 -9.88
CA ARG A 113 22.69 -12.91 -10.96
C ARG A 113 21.26 -13.00 -11.51
N ARG A 114 20.24 -12.81 -10.67
CA ARG A 114 18.82 -12.74 -11.05
C ARG A 114 18.38 -11.37 -11.57
N GLY A 115 19.29 -10.39 -11.63
CA GLY A 115 19.02 -9.03 -12.12
C GLY A 115 18.43 -8.08 -11.08
N TYR A 116 18.48 -8.43 -9.79
CA TYR A 116 17.96 -7.59 -8.71
C TYR A 116 19.00 -6.60 -8.20
N ALA A 117 18.56 -5.42 -7.82
CA ALA A 117 19.43 -4.44 -7.19
C ALA A 117 19.55 -4.71 -5.69
N VAL A 118 20.73 -4.46 -5.13
CA VAL A 118 21.00 -4.60 -3.69
C VAL A 118 21.34 -3.23 -3.13
N GLN A 119 20.65 -2.84 -2.07
CA GLN A 119 20.80 -1.54 -1.42
C GLN A 119 21.17 -1.70 0.05
N GLU A 120 21.86 -0.71 0.60
CA GLU A 120 22.12 -0.65 2.04
C GLU A 120 20.82 -0.39 2.80
N GLN A 121 20.64 -1.06 3.93
CA GLN A 121 19.61 -0.68 4.89
C GLN A 121 20.22 0.37 5.84
N PRO A 122 19.74 1.63 5.82
CA PRO A 122 20.30 2.67 6.67
C PRO A 122 20.07 2.36 8.15
N ILE A 123 21.06 2.71 8.96
CA ILE A 123 20.98 2.65 10.42
C ILE A 123 20.48 4.00 10.90
N ALA A 124 19.31 4.07 11.53
CA ALA A 124 18.89 5.32 12.14
C ALA A 124 19.87 5.71 13.27
N ASP A 125 20.29 6.97 13.32
CA ASP A 125 21.35 7.44 14.22
C ASP A 125 21.02 7.24 15.72
N GLN A 126 19.74 7.20 16.08
CA GLN A 126 19.26 6.83 17.42
C GLN A 126 19.72 5.44 17.88
N HIS A 127 19.99 4.52 16.94
CA HIS A 127 20.51 3.18 17.22
C HIS A 127 22.05 3.12 17.20
N ARG A 128 22.74 4.21 16.84
CA ARG A 128 24.19 4.34 17.03
C ARG A 128 24.57 4.67 18.48
N GLY A 129 23.61 5.08 19.32
CA GLY A 129 23.90 5.60 20.67
C GLY A 129 22.96 5.20 21.82
N ARG A 130 21.83 4.51 21.61
CA ARG A 130 20.94 4.13 22.73
C ARG A 130 21.05 2.65 23.12
N ILE A 131 21.76 2.43 24.21
CA ILE A 131 21.42 1.40 25.20
C ILE A 131 20.07 1.82 25.80
N THR A 132 18.96 1.18 25.41
CA THR A 132 17.70 1.33 26.15
C THR A 132 17.62 0.24 27.20
N THR A 133 18.23 0.49 28.36
CA THR A 133 17.93 -0.26 29.58
C THR A 133 16.73 0.38 30.25
N TYR A 134 15.58 -0.28 30.18
CA TYR A 134 14.73 -0.27 31.37
C TYR A 134 15.54 -0.99 32.45
N GLY A 135 15.94 -0.23 33.48
CA GLY A 135 16.99 -0.57 34.43
C GLY A 135 16.84 -1.93 35.11
N ARG A 136 17.40 -2.98 34.50
CA ARG A 136 17.77 -4.21 35.17
C ARG A 136 19.29 -4.21 35.42
N PRO A 137 19.73 -4.18 36.69
CA PRO A 137 21.12 -4.49 37.02
C PRO A 137 21.46 -5.89 36.47
N GLY A 138 22.44 -5.98 35.56
CA GLY A 138 22.90 -7.24 34.95
C GLY A 138 22.50 -7.48 33.49
N ALA A 139 21.81 -6.54 32.82
CA ALA A 139 21.56 -6.66 31.39
C ALA A 139 22.88 -6.54 30.59
N LYS A 140 23.32 -7.64 29.95
CA LYS A 140 24.43 -7.64 29.00
C LYS A 140 24.13 -6.60 27.91
N ASP A 141 25.07 -5.68 27.66
CA ASP A 141 24.94 -4.59 26.70
C ASP A 141 24.28 -5.04 25.39
N TYR A 142 23.20 -4.34 24.98
CA TYR A 142 22.54 -4.59 23.70
C TYR A 142 23.56 -4.33 22.57
N SER A 143 24.14 -5.42 22.07
CA SER A 143 25.06 -5.42 20.95
C SER A 143 24.25 -5.69 19.70
N ARG A 144 24.32 -4.83 18.68
CA ARG A 144 23.56 -5.04 17.44
C ARG A 144 24.11 -6.25 16.69
N ARG A 145 23.40 -7.37 16.82
CA ARG A 145 23.72 -8.65 16.19
C ARG A 145 23.16 -8.77 14.77
N GLU A 146 22.26 -7.87 14.38
CA GLU A 146 21.61 -7.86 13.08
C GLU A 146 22.56 -7.44 11.94
N GLY A 147 22.53 -8.20 10.84
CA GLY A 147 23.02 -7.80 9.53
C GLY A 147 21.84 -7.56 8.60
N GLU A 148 21.67 -6.33 8.12
CA GLU A 148 20.53 -5.93 7.30
C GLU A 148 20.96 -5.39 5.94
N LEU A 149 20.29 -5.84 4.89
CA LEU A 149 20.37 -5.28 3.53
C LEU A 149 18.99 -5.31 2.87
N ASN A 150 18.86 -4.58 1.76
CA ASN A 150 17.64 -4.57 0.96
C ASN A 150 17.90 -5.19 -0.42
N ILE A 151 16.96 -6.00 -0.89
CA ILE A 151 16.89 -6.46 -2.28
C ILE A 151 15.70 -5.78 -2.96
N VAL A 152 15.93 -5.21 -4.14
CA VAL A 152 14.90 -4.53 -4.92
C VAL A 152 14.50 -5.38 -6.11
N VAL A 153 13.22 -5.77 -6.14
CA VAL A 153 12.61 -6.59 -7.21
C VAL A 153 11.37 -5.84 -7.71
N ASP A 154 11.26 -5.62 -9.03
CA ASP A 154 10.18 -4.87 -9.66
C ASP A 154 9.92 -3.47 -9.05
N GLY A 155 10.97 -2.83 -8.53
CA GLY A 155 10.89 -1.53 -7.85
C GLY A 155 10.38 -1.60 -6.39
N PHE A 156 10.11 -2.78 -5.86
CA PHE A 156 9.75 -2.99 -4.46
C PHE A 156 10.98 -3.39 -3.64
N SER A 157 11.16 -2.76 -2.48
CA SER A 157 12.29 -3.03 -1.58
C SER A 157 11.93 -4.05 -0.51
N TYR A 158 12.78 -5.07 -0.37
CA TYR A 158 12.64 -6.17 0.58
C TYR A 158 13.82 -6.17 1.55
N ARG A 159 13.53 -5.86 2.81
CA ARG A 159 14.54 -5.92 3.88
C ARG A 159 14.77 -7.35 4.30
N ILE A 160 16.02 -7.77 4.25
CA ILE A 160 16.49 -9.07 4.72
C ILE A 160 17.38 -8.83 5.93
N THR A 161 17.08 -9.52 7.00
CA THR A 161 17.84 -9.47 8.25
C THR A 161 18.35 -10.85 8.59
N ILE A 162 19.64 -10.95 8.89
CA ILE A 162 20.26 -12.10 9.52
C ILE A 162 20.64 -11.75 10.96
N ASP A 163 20.38 -12.67 11.89
CA ASP A 163 20.67 -12.50 13.31
C ASP A 163 21.00 -13.85 13.99
N GLN A 164 21.54 -13.80 15.20
CA GLN A 164 21.78 -14.96 16.04
C GLN A 164 20.49 -15.39 16.74
N GLN A 165 20.14 -16.68 16.66
CA GLN A 165 18.87 -17.19 17.14
C GLN A 165 18.79 -17.27 18.68
N HIS A 166 19.86 -17.67 19.34
CA HIS A 166 19.90 -17.91 20.79
C HIS A 166 21.17 -17.30 21.42
N PRO A 167 21.26 -15.97 21.54
CA PRO A 167 22.45 -15.30 22.08
C PRO A 167 22.69 -15.56 23.58
N GLU A 168 21.68 -16.07 24.29
CA GLU A 168 21.71 -16.38 25.72
C GLU A 168 21.98 -17.86 26.01
N ALA A 169 22.09 -18.72 24.99
CA ALA A 169 22.29 -20.15 25.20
C ALA A 169 23.70 -20.45 25.69
N ASP A 170 23.81 -21.31 26.71
CA ASP A 170 25.09 -21.78 27.26
C ASP A 170 25.69 -22.97 26.50
N ASP A 171 24.89 -23.62 25.64
CA ASP A 171 25.32 -24.74 24.81
C ASP A 171 25.74 -24.26 23.41
N ASP A 172 26.93 -24.68 22.97
CA ASP A 172 27.57 -24.23 21.73
C ASP A 172 26.72 -24.51 20.47
N ASP A 173 25.96 -25.61 20.41
CA ASP A 173 25.10 -25.91 19.26
C ASP A 173 23.94 -24.93 19.15
N ARG A 174 23.36 -24.50 20.28
CA ARG A 174 22.29 -23.49 20.24
C ARG A 174 22.84 -22.08 20.05
N TYR A 175 23.98 -21.78 20.68
CA TYR A 175 24.65 -20.50 20.56
C TYR A 175 25.07 -20.23 19.10
N GLY A 176 25.50 -21.27 18.37
CA GLY A 176 25.94 -21.22 16.98
C GLY A 176 24.88 -21.00 15.91
N ARG A 177 23.59 -20.88 16.26
CA ARG A 177 22.49 -20.87 15.29
C ARG A 177 22.15 -19.48 14.78
N LEU A 178 21.98 -19.40 13.47
CA LEU A 178 21.56 -18.20 12.76
C LEU A 178 20.09 -18.30 12.34
N TYR A 179 19.50 -17.13 12.19
CA TYR A 179 18.12 -16.91 11.81
C TYR A 179 18.05 -15.78 10.80
N VAL A 180 17.31 -16.00 9.72
CA VAL A 180 17.09 -15.05 8.64
C VAL A 180 15.60 -14.79 8.51
N TRP A 181 15.24 -13.53 8.30
CA TRP A 181 13.88 -13.18 7.91
C TRP A 181 13.86 -12.07 6.87
N ALA A 182 12.78 -12.04 6.09
CA ALA A 182 12.55 -11.03 5.08
C ALA A 182 11.20 -10.34 5.31
N ARG A 183 11.13 -9.04 4.98
CA ARG A 183 9.88 -8.26 4.97
C ARG A 183 9.87 -7.30 3.78
N GLY A 184 8.71 -7.10 3.17
CA GLY A 184 8.53 -6.11 2.11
C GLY A 184 7.10 -6.10 1.55
N PRO A 185 6.79 -5.24 0.57
CA PRO A 185 5.46 -5.17 -0.03
C PRO A 185 4.98 -6.49 -0.63
N GLY A 186 3.67 -6.72 -0.64
CA GLY A 186 3.07 -7.93 -1.23
C GLY A 186 3.30 -9.22 -0.46
N HIS A 187 4.05 -9.22 0.65
CA HIS A 187 4.03 -10.35 1.58
C HIS A 187 2.66 -10.41 2.26
N PRO A 188 1.91 -11.51 2.13
CA PRO A 188 0.71 -11.69 2.91
C PRO A 188 1.10 -11.99 4.36
N TYR A 189 0.32 -11.49 5.33
CA TYR A 189 0.50 -11.83 6.76
C TYR A 189 0.43 -13.36 7.04
N TYR A 190 -0.05 -14.14 6.06
CA TYR A 190 -0.30 -15.57 6.15
C TYR A 190 0.03 -16.21 4.80
N GLY A 191 0.48 -17.47 4.78
CA GLY A 191 0.69 -18.13 3.49
C GLY A 191 2.05 -17.99 2.84
N CYS A 192 3.01 -17.33 3.49
CA CYS A 192 4.36 -17.17 2.98
C CYS A 192 5.42 -17.49 4.03
N ARG A 193 6.60 -17.87 3.56
CA ARG A 193 7.72 -18.17 4.44
C ARG A 193 8.52 -16.90 4.62
N ILE A 194 8.42 -16.31 5.80
CA ILE A 194 9.16 -15.09 6.17
C ILE A 194 10.41 -15.39 7.00
N HIS A 195 10.62 -16.65 7.38
CA HIS A 195 11.58 -17.07 8.40
C HIS A 195 12.34 -18.33 7.97
N TRP A 196 13.66 -18.28 8.08
CA TRP A 196 14.59 -19.38 7.85
C TRP A 196 15.52 -19.45 9.05
N ARG A 197 15.71 -20.63 9.63
CA ARG A 197 16.49 -20.79 10.86
C ARG A 197 17.28 -22.07 10.80
N ASP A 198 18.44 -22.04 11.45
CA ASP A 198 19.17 -23.25 11.71
C ASP A 198 18.38 -24.16 12.65
N GLY A 199 18.48 -25.45 12.39
CA GLY A 199 17.93 -26.47 13.26
C GLY A 199 18.53 -27.83 12.91
N LYS A 200 18.10 -28.86 13.64
CA LYS A 200 18.66 -30.22 13.52
C LYS A 200 18.62 -30.83 12.12
N ARG A 201 17.79 -30.31 11.21
CA ARG A 201 17.52 -30.88 9.88
C ARG A 201 17.54 -29.85 8.74
N ALA A 202 17.89 -28.60 9.04
CA ALA A 202 17.88 -27.50 8.08
C ALA A 202 18.95 -26.48 8.48
N SER A 203 19.76 -26.07 7.50
CA SER A 203 20.69 -24.97 7.63
C SER A 203 20.12 -23.74 6.92
N ILE A 204 20.40 -22.54 7.45
CA ILE A 204 20.15 -21.31 6.68
C ILE A 204 21.00 -21.28 5.40
N ASP A 205 22.12 -22.00 5.34
CA ASP A 205 23.04 -21.97 4.19
C ASP A 205 22.36 -22.45 2.90
N ASP A 206 21.43 -23.40 3.03
CA ASP A 206 20.62 -23.93 1.91
C ASP A 206 19.42 -23.03 1.55
N SER A 207 19.21 -21.92 2.28
CA SER A 207 17.98 -21.13 2.17
C SER A 207 18.03 -20.00 1.14
N ILE A 208 19.21 -19.62 0.63
CA ILE A 208 19.37 -18.43 -0.24
C ILE A 208 18.39 -18.46 -1.42
N GLY A 209 18.32 -19.58 -2.15
CA GLY A 209 17.40 -19.73 -3.28
C GLY A 209 15.93 -19.64 -2.88
N SER A 210 15.56 -20.20 -1.72
CA SER A 210 14.20 -20.15 -1.16
C SER A 210 13.81 -18.73 -0.70
N VAL A 211 14.75 -17.97 -0.13
CA VAL A 211 14.52 -16.57 0.27
C VAL A 211 14.17 -15.72 -0.95
N LEU A 212 14.97 -15.83 -2.01
CA LEU A 212 14.76 -15.05 -3.23
C LEU A 212 13.48 -15.46 -3.96
N GLN A 213 13.16 -16.76 -3.98
CA GLN A 213 11.89 -17.24 -4.57
C GLN A 213 10.66 -16.68 -3.82
N GLU A 214 10.69 -16.61 -2.49
CA GLU A 214 9.59 -15.99 -1.73
C GLU A 214 9.47 -14.50 -2.03
N ILE A 215 10.61 -13.79 -2.12
CA ILE A 215 10.63 -12.36 -2.49
C ILE A 215 10.05 -12.14 -3.89
N GLU A 216 10.40 -12.98 -4.88
CA GLU A 216 9.84 -12.93 -6.23
C GLU A 216 8.33 -13.12 -6.25
N MET A 217 7.81 -14.07 -5.47
CA MET A 217 6.37 -14.25 -5.32
C MET A 217 5.69 -13.03 -4.69
N TRP A 218 6.31 -12.41 -3.67
CA TRP A 218 5.79 -11.20 -3.04
C TRP A 218 5.85 -10.00 -3.98
N ALA A 219 6.89 -9.88 -4.80
CA ALA A 219 7.02 -8.84 -5.82
C ALA A 219 5.95 -8.97 -6.90
N ALA A 220 5.70 -10.19 -7.38
CA ALA A 220 4.60 -10.46 -8.31
C ALA A 220 3.22 -10.09 -7.72
N ALA A 221 2.99 -10.40 -6.44
CA ALA A 221 1.76 -10.02 -5.74
C ALA A 221 1.65 -8.50 -5.56
N ALA A 222 2.74 -7.82 -5.17
CA ALA A 222 2.78 -6.37 -5.01
C ALA A 222 2.54 -5.64 -6.35
N ARG A 223 3.14 -6.14 -7.44
CA ARG A 223 2.94 -5.62 -8.80
C ARG A 223 1.47 -5.73 -9.22
N ARG A 224 0.85 -6.88 -8.95
CA ARG A 224 -0.58 -7.08 -9.24
C ARG A 224 -1.46 -6.14 -8.43
N GLU A 225 -1.25 -6.04 -7.12
CA GLU A 225 -2.03 -5.15 -6.27
C GLU A 225 -1.91 -3.68 -6.72
N LYS A 226 -0.69 -3.24 -7.06
CA LYS A 226 -0.46 -1.88 -7.58
C LYS A 226 -1.19 -1.65 -8.92
N ALA A 227 -1.20 -2.63 -9.81
CA ALA A 227 -1.94 -2.55 -11.07
C ALA A 227 -3.46 -2.52 -10.84
N ASP A 228 -3.97 -3.36 -9.95
CA ASP A 228 -5.39 -3.40 -9.59
C ASP A 228 -5.82 -2.08 -8.91
N GLN A 229 -4.97 -1.50 -8.05
CA GLN A 229 -5.21 -0.21 -7.42
C GLN A 229 -5.20 0.94 -8.44
N GLN A 230 -4.25 0.94 -9.39
CA GLN A 230 -4.20 1.92 -10.48
C GLN A 230 -5.45 1.83 -11.37
N ALA A 231 -5.92 0.62 -11.69
CA ALA A 231 -7.11 0.42 -12.50
C ALA A 231 -8.38 0.90 -11.78
N ARG A 232 -8.51 0.62 -10.48
CA ARG A 232 -9.62 1.13 -9.65
C ARG A 232 -9.61 2.66 -9.57
N TRP A 233 -8.42 3.25 -9.38
CA TRP A 233 -8.27 4.70 -9.36
C TRP A 233 -8.67 5.33 -10.69
N GLN A 234 -8.22 4.78 -11.82
CA GLN A 234 -8.59 5.30 -13.14
C GLN A 234 -10.11 5.22 -13.36
N ALA A 235 -10.74 4.09 -13.00
CA ALA A 235 -12.19 3.96 -13.10
C ALA A 235 -12.94 4.97 -12.21
N ALA A 236 -12.41 5.28 -11.02
CA ALA A 236 -12.97 6.31 -10.16
C ALA A 236 -12.80 7.72 -10.74
N MET A 237 -11.66 8.01 -11.38
CA MET A 237 -11.40 9.28 -12.07
C MET A 237 -12.36 9.49 -13.25
N ASP A 238 -12.53 8.46 -14.08
CA ASP A 238 -13.42 8.51 -15.25
C ASP A 238 -14.88 8.75 -14.82
N GLU A 239 -15.33 8.09 -13.75
CA GLU A 239 -16.66 8.30 -13.19
C GLU A 239 -16.81 9.68 -12.53
N ALA A 240 -15.79 10.14 -11.81
CA ALA A 240 -15.77 11.47 -11.21
C ALA A 240 -15.86 12.58 -12.28
N GLU A 241 -15.12 12.44 -13.38
CA GLU A 241 -15.15 13.38 -14.50
C GLU A 241 -16.53 13.42 -15.16
N ARG A 242 -17.16 12.25 -15.33
CA ARG A 242 -18.52 12.14 -15.87
C ARG A 242 -19.54 12.86 -14.98
N LEU A 243 -19.49 12.64 -13.67
CA LEU A 243 -20.39 13.26 -12.70
C LEU A 243 -20.17 14.77 -12.60
N ALA A 244 -18.91 15.21 -12.48
CA ALA A 244 -18.58 16.63 -12.40
C ALA A 244 -18.95 17.40 -13.68
N THR A 245 -18.78 16.78 -14.86
CA THR A 245 -19.25 17.33 -16.14
C THR A 245 -20.76 17.47 -16.14
N HIS A 246 -21.48 16.42 -15.73
CA HIS A 246 -22.93 16.45 -15.65
C HIS A 246 -23.44 17.59 -14.75
N ASP A 247 -22.90 17.72 -13.54
CA ASP A 247 -23.32 18.75 -12.59
C ASP A 247 -23.02 20.16 -13.08
N ARG A 248 -21.89 20.36 -13.79
CA ARG A 248 -21.59 21.64 -14.43
C ARG A 248 -22.60 21.97 -15.52
N LEU A 249 -22.97 20.99 -16.35
CA LEU A 249 -23.97 21.18 -17.40
C LEU A 249 -25.35 21.51 -16.84
N VAL A 250 -25.74 20.85 -15.74
CA VAL A 250 -26.99 21.14 -15.03
C VAL A 250 -26.95 22.56 -14.48
N ALA A 251 -25.88 22.97 -13.80
CA ALA A 251 -25.76 24.32 -13.24
C ALA A 251 -25.81 25.41 -14.33
N GLU A 252 -25.17 25.18 -15.47
CA GLU A 252 -25.21 26.10 -16.61
C GLU A 252 -26.62 26.18 -17.20
N LEU A 253 -27.29 25.05 -17.41
CA LEU A 253 -28.66 25.03 -17.91
C LEU A 253 -29.62 25.75 -16.96
N GLU A 254 -29.50 25.50 -15.65
CA GLU A 254 -30.28 26.22 -14.63
C GLU A 254 -30.05 27.72 -14.67
N GLN A 255 -28.80 28.16 -14.88
CA GLN A 255 -28.47 29.58 -15.03
C GLN A 255 -29.08 30.18 -16.30
N GLN A 256 -29.03 29.47 -17.43
CA GLN A 256 -29.66 29.90 -18.68
C GLN A 256 -31.18 30.03 -18.53
N VAL A 257 -31.84 29.08 -17.87
CA VAL A 257 -33.28 29.14 -17.59
C VAL A 257 -33.63 30.33 -16.67
N LYS A 258 -32.81 30.61 -15.65
CA LYS A 258 -33.00 31.79 -14.78
C LYS A 258 -32.87 33.10 -15.57
N ASN A 259 -31.83 33.22 -16.41
CA ASN A 259 -31.61 34.40 -17.25
C ASN A 259 -32.77 34.60 -18.23
N TRP A 260 -33.23 33.52 -18.86
CA TRP A 260 -34.37 33.57 -19.79
C TRP A 260 -35.65 34.04 -19.08
N ARG A 261 -35.97 33.52 -17.89
CA ARG A 261 -37.14 33.96 -17.12
C ARG A 261 -37.07 35.44 -16.74
N LEU A 262 -35.91 35.91 -16.26
CA LEU A 262 -35.70 37.32 -15.95
C LEU A 262 -35.99 38.23 -17.15
N ILE A 263 -35.66 37.78 -18.36
CA ILE A 263 -35.89 38.55 -19.59
C ILE A 263 -37.36 38.55 -19.98
N GLN A 264 -38.09 37.45 -19.77
CA GLN A 264 -39.55 37.45 -19.92
C GLN A 264 -40.20 38.44 -18.95
N ASP A 265 -39.74 38.46 -17.69
CA ASP A 265 -40.24 39.40 -16.68
C ASP A 265 -39.90 40.86 -17.05
N LEU A 266 -38.70 41.12 -17.60
CA LEU A 266 -38.31 42.45 -18.10
C LEU A 266 -39.15 42.89 -19.30
N ARG A 267 -39.45 41.98 -20.25
CA ARG A 267 -40.34 42.27 -21.39
C ARG A 267 -41.75 42.61 -20.90
N GLN A 268 -42.28 41.84 -19.95
CA GLN A 268 -43.59 42.10 -19.35
C GLN A 268 -43.62 43.43 -18.58
N TYR A 269 -42.55 43.78 -17.86
CA TYR A 269 -42.41 45.09 -17.23
C TYR A 269 -42.39 46.22 -18.26
N CYS A 270 -41.66 46.07 -19.36
CA CYS A 270 -41.62 47.05 -20.45
C CYS A 270 -43.01 47.27 -21.07
N ASP A 271 -43.76 46.19 -21.33
CA ASP A 271 -45.11 46.28 -21.88
C ASP A 271 -46.08 46.95 -20.90
N ALA A 272 -45.97 46.67 -19.60
CA ALA A 272 -46.78 47.33 -18.57
C ALA A 272 -46.41 48.82 -18.39
N LEU A 273 -45.12 49.16 -18.50
CA LEU A 273 -44.64 50.54 -18.44
C LEU A 273 -45.12 51.34 -19.65
N GLU A 274 -45.10 50.74 -20.84
CA GLU A 274 -45.64 51.36 -22.06
C GLU A 274 -47.13 51.69 -21.91
N ALA A 275 -47.95 50.74 -21.47
CA ALA A 275 -49.37 50.99 -21.20
C ALA A 275 -49.59 52.11 -20.16
N ARG A 276 -48.77 52.17 -19.11
CA ARG A 276 -48.88 53.23 -18.09
C ARG A 276 -48.44 54.62 -18.60
N ILE A 277 -47.52 54.66 -19.55
CA ILE A 277 -47.10 55.88 -20.27
C ILE A 277 -48.23 56.37 -21.18
N GLU A 278 -48.98 55.46 -21.82
CA GLU A 278 -50.15 55.81 -22.65
C GLU A 278 -51.30 56.41 -21.81
N ASP A 279 -51.48 55.94 -20.58
CA ASP A 279 -52.49 56.43 -19.63
C ASP A 279 -52.02 57.61 -18.76
N ALA A 280 -50.83 58.17 -19.00
CA ALA A 280 -50.25 59.22 -18.16
C ALA A 280 -50.81 60.63 -18.45
N ASP A 281 -51.05 61.42 -17.40
CA ASP A 281 -51.47 62.81 -17.50
C ASP A 281 -50.29 63.75 -17.85
N ASP A 282 -50.60 64.95 -18.38
CA ASP A 282 -49.62 65.95 -18.85
C ASP A 282 -48.62 66.46 -17.77
N GLU A 283 -48.86 66.21 -16.49
CA GLU A 283 -47.96 66.58 -15.39
C GLU A 283 -46.85 65.55 -15.10
N GLU A 284 -46.92 64.36 -15.69
CA GLU A 284 -45.93 63.28 -15.48
C GLU A 284 -44.71 63.40 -16.43
N PRO A 285 -43.51 62.91 -16.03
CA PRO A 285 -42.30 62.97 -16.85
C PRO A 285 -42.27 61.89 -17.94
N VAL A 286 -43.25 61.94 -18.84
CA VAL A 286 -43.51 60.96 -19.92
C VAL A 286 -42.29 60.74 -20.82
N ASP A 287 -41.54 61.79 -21.15
CA ASP A 287 -40.39 61.70 -22.07
C ASP A 287 -39.18 60.98 -21.44
N GLU A 288 -38.91 61.19 -20.14
CA GLU A 288 -37.87 60.44 -19.42
C GLU A 288 -38.24 58.96 -19.31
N ALA A 289 -39.52 58.67 -19.03
CA ALA A 289 -40.03 57.30 -18.95
C ALA A 289 -39.93 56.57 -20.30
N ARG A 290 -40.18 57.24 -21.43
CA ARG A 290 -39.96 56.70 -22.78
C ARG A 290 -38.49 56.39 -23.05
N GLY A 291 -37.58 57.27 -22.63
CA GLY A 291 -36.14 57.05 -22.74
C GLY A 291 -35.68 55.82 -21.95
N TRP A 292 -36.19 55.65 -20.73
CA TRP A 292 -35.92 54.47 -19.90
C TRP A 292 -36.49 53.18 -20.51
N LEU A 293 -37.73 53.21 -21.02
CA LEU A 293 -38.36 52.07 -21.70
C LEU A 293 -37.54 51.59 -22.91
N ALA A 294 -37.07 52.53 -23.75
CA ALA A 294 -36.27 52.21 -24.93
C ALA A 294 -34.95 51.51 -24.54
N TRP A 295 -34.26 52.04 -23.52
CA TRP A 295 -33.04 51.43 -23.00
C TRP A 295 -33.29 50.04 -22.39
N ALA A 296 -34.37 49.89 -21.62
CA ALA A 296 -34.72 48.62 -20.98
C ALA A 296 -35.03 47.51 -22.00
N ARG A 297 -35.75 47.84 -23.09
CA ARG A 297 -36.01 46.90 -24.20
C ARG A 297 -34.72 46.47 -24.90
N GLU A 298 -33.83 47.41 -25.22
CA GLU A 298 -32.53 47.11 -25.83
C GLU A 298 -31.66 46.21 -24.93
N HIS A 299 -31.63 46.52 -23.63
CA HIS A 299 -30.90 45.72 -22.64
C HIS A 299 -31.43 44.28 -22.54
N ALA A 300 -32.76 44.09 -22.57
CA ALA A 300 -33.38 42.77 -22.53
C ALA A 300 -33.03 41.91 -23.75
N GLU A 301 -32.94 42.50 -24.95
CA GLU A 301 -32.54 41.79 -26.18
C GLU A 301 -31.07 41.37 -26.15
N ILE A 302 -30.16 42.23 -25.69
CA ILE A 302 -28.72 41.91 -25.57
C ILE A 302 -28.48 40.77 -24.58
N MET A 303 -29.27 40.72 -23.50
CA MET A 303 -29.14 39.70 -22.46
C MET A 303 -29.81 38.38 -22.84
N ASP A 304 -30.60 38.30 -23.93
CA ASP A 304 -31.37 37.11 -24.29
C ASP A 304 -30.44 35.91 -24.53
N PRO A 305 -30.47 34.87 -23.67
CA PRO A 305 -29.63 33.70 -23.84
C PRO A 305 -29.97 32.91 -25.10
N LEU A 306 -31.09 33.23 -25.78
CA LEU A 306 -31.48 32.65 -27.07
C LEU A 306 -31.14 33.54 -28.27
N PHE A 307 -30.54 34.72 -28.06
CA PHE A 307 -30.03 35.55 -29.15
C PHE A 307 -28.98 34.80 -30.00
N GLN A 308 -28.21 33.91 -29.36
CA GLN A 308 -27.38 32.90 -30.02
C GLN A 308 -27.80 31.51 -29.55
N LEU A 309 -27.86 30.54 -30.46
CA LEU A 309 -28.21 29.16 -30.10
C LEU A 309 -27.17 28.60 -29.11
N PRO A 310 -27.59 28.11 -27.93
CA PRO A 310 -26.65 27.56 -26.96
C PRO A 310 -26.02 26.28 -27.51
N VAL A 311 -24.69 26.19 -27.38
CA VAL A 311 -23.90 25.00 -27.71
C VAL A 311 -23.52 24.32 -26.41
N THR A 312 -23.51 22.98 -26.38
CA THR A 312 -23.06 22.22 -25.22
C THR A 312 -21.64 22.65 -24.83
N PRO A 313 -21.43 23.26 -23.65
CA PRO A 313 -20.10 23.69 -23.26
C PRO A 313 -19.24 22.47 -22.96
N THR A 314 -17.93 22.57 -23.23
CA THR A 314 -16.94 21.56 -22.83
C THR A 314 -16.23 22.08 -21.57
N PRO A 315 -16.71 21.75 -20.37
CA PRO A 315 -16.13 22.29 -19.16
C PRO A 315 -14.71 21.78 -18.97
N LYS A 316 -13.75 22.70 -18.81
CA LYS A 316 -12.42 22.34 -18.32
C LYS A 316 -12.53 22.12 -16.82
N LEU A 317 -12.44 20.86 -16.40
CA LEU A 317 -12.44 20.47 -14.99
C LEU A 317 -11.02 20.47 -14.45
N ARG A 318 -10.83 21.07 -13.27
CA ARG A 318 -9.56 20.97 -12.55
C ARG A 318 -9.55 19.71 -11.68
N PRO A 319 -8.39 19.10 -11.39
CA PRO A 319 -8.33 17.94 -10.51
C PRO A 319 -9.01 18.15 -9.15
N GLU A 320 -8.90 19.35 -8.58
CA GLU A 320 -9.54 19.71 -7.31
C GLU A 320 -11.08 19.71 -7.38
N GLU A 321 -11.67 19.91 -8.56
CA GLU A 321 -13.13 19.88 -8.77
C GLU A 321 -13.68 18.46 -8.81
N LEU A 322 -12.81 17.45 -8.96
CA LEU A 322 -13.18 16.03 -8.94
C LEU A 322 -13.21 15.45 -7.53
N GLU A 323 -12.57 16.10 -6.55
CA GLU A 323 -12.48 15.63 -5.16
C GLU A 323 -13.83 15.19 -4.54
N PRO A 324 -14.95 15.92 -4.73
CA PRO A 324 -16.23 15.53 -4.15
C PRO A 324 -16.78 14.20 -4.68
N TYR A 325 -16.34 13.78 -5.87
CA TYR A 325 -16.85 12.61 -6.58
C TYR A 325 -15.93 11.38 -6.47
N LEU A 326 -14.76 11.53 -5.86
CA LEU A 326 -13.71 10.51 -5.83
C LEU A 326 -13.80 9.53 -4.64
N ASP A 327 -14.84 9.56 -3.81
CA ASP A 327 -15.09 8.61 -2.70
C ASP A 327 -13.83 8.20 -1.90
N GLY A 328 -13.03 9.19 -1.49
CA GLY A 328 -11.80 8.98 -0.73
C GLY A 328 -10.55 8.64 -1.56
N TRP A 329 -10.60 8.62 -2.88
CA TRP A 329 -9.42 8.58 -3.75
C TRP A 329 -8.81 9.97 -3.94
N SER A 330 -7.49 10.05 -4.12
CA SER A 330 -6.84 11.31 -4.46
C SER A 330 -6.99 11.63 -5.95
N PRO A 331 -7.21 12.90 -6.33
CA PRO A 331 -7.19 13.32 -7.75
C PRO A 331 -5.81 13.18 -8.40
N ARG A 332 -4.75 13.06 -7.59
CA ARG A 332 -3.36 13.10 -8.05
C ARG A 332 -2.70 11.72 -8.11
N GLY A 333 -3.40 10.67 -7.69
CA GLY A 333 -2.89 9.30 -7.80
C GLY A 333 -3.73 8.28 -7.03
N PRO A 334 -3.38 6.98 -7.17
CA PRO A 334 -4.10 5.87 -6.56
C PRO A 334 -3.96 5.79 -5.03
N GLU A 335 -3.33 6.77 -4.40
CA GLU A 335 -3.27 6.85 -2.96
C GLU A 335 -4.64 7.31 -2.44
N VAL A 336 -5.16 6.60 -1.44
CA VAL A 336 -6.41 6.99 -0.77
C VAL A 336 -6.17 8.37 -0.15
N PHE A 337 -6.96 9.35 -0.57
CA PHE A 337 -6.99 10.66 0.05
C PHE A 337 -7.63 10.53 1.42
N VAL A 338 -6.80 10.53 2.46
CA VAL A 338 -7.28 10.74 3.82
C VAL A 338 -7.33 12.26 4.01
N PRO A 339 -8.51 12.90 4.08
CA PRO A 339 -8.56 14.32 4.35
C PRO A 339 -7.82 14.57 5.67
N ARG A 340 -6.82 15.44 5.63
CA ARG A 340 -6.20 15.95 6.86
C ARG A 340 -7.35 16.58 7.66
N TRP A 341 -7.66 15.98 8.81
CA TRP A 341 -8.58 16.38 9.88
C TRP A 341 -10.02 15.81 9.88
N ARG A 342 -10.23 14.81 10.74
CA ARG A 342 -11.14 14.92 11.90
C ARG A 342 -10.40 14.35 13.13
N SER A 343 -9.86 15.24 13.95
CA SER A 343 -9.39 14.99 15.32
C SER A 343 -10.52 15.16 16.32
#